data_AF-A0A1H2HHY9-F1
#
_entry.id   AF-A0A1H2HHY9-F1
#
_cell.length_a   1.000
_cell.length_b   1.000
_cell.length_c   1.000
_cell.angle_alpha   90.00
_cell.angle_beta   90.00
_cell.angle_gamma   90.00
#
_symmetry.space_group_name_H-M   'P 1'
#
loop_
_entity.id
_entity.type
_entity.pdbx_description
1 polymer ?
#
loop_
_entity_poly.entity_id
_entity_poly.type
_entity_poly.pdbx_seq_one_letter_code
_entity_poly.pdbx_strand_id
1 'polypeptide(L)'
;MRIELDKIQERALKGARRAYVFMGLGVNAALDERLNDYQLSHITSIQLLKDGLDQDTVTQFKEAYCEWTINSSLRELLESFQFFIEEVYLCLIMIKKNAASPLHVKADVRRFDKKPFPSKLAYLEEQFSIPIESLESLRSINKARNCITHRGGVEGVQNSVSPTAASQTDVFVQALGEVDGHL
;
A
#
# COMPACT_ATOMS: atom_id res chain seq x y z
N MET A 1 -27.73 -10.67 -15.98
CA MET A 1 -26.81 -10.08 -14.99
C MET A 1 -26.16 -8.86 -15.63
N ARG A 2 -26.16 -7.70 -14.96
CA ARG A 2 -25.44 -6.51 -15.43
C ARG A 2 -24.18 -6.36 -14.58
N ILE A 3 -23.01 -6.41 -15.21
CA ILE A 3 -21.72 -6.15 -14.56
C ILE A 3 -21.39 -4.68 -14.82
N GLU A 4 -21.16 -3.92 -13.74
CA GLU A 4 -20.80 -2.49 -13.81
C GLU A 4 -19.28 -2.35 -13.59
N LEU A 5 -18.50 -2.52 -14.66
CA LEU A 5 -17.03 -2.48 -14.60
C LEU A 5 -16.49 -1.16 -14.06
N ASP A 6 -17.14 -0.04 -14.40
CA ASP A 6 -16.77 1.29 -13.90
C ASP A 6 -16.81 1.36 -12.37
N LYS A 7 -17.82 0.74 -11.74
CA LYS A 7 -17.94 0.70 -10.28
C LYS A 7 -16.85 -0.15 -9.63
N ILE A 8 -16.46 -1.25 -10.28
CA ILE A 8 -15.40 -2.14 -9.80
C ILE A 8 -14.07 -1.39 -9.88
N GLN A 9 -13.78 -0.77 -11.03
CA GLN A 9 -12.56 0.04 -11.23
C GLN A 9 -12.47 1.21 -10.26
N GLU A 10 -13.58 1.94 -10.05
CA GLU A 10 -13.59 3.12 -9.18
C GLU A 10 -13.21 2.78 -7.73
N ARG A 11 -13.44 1.54 -7.26
CA ARG A 11 -12.97 1.12 -5.92
C ARG A 11 -11.45 1.12 -5.81
N ALA A 12 -10.75 0.55 -6.79
CA ALA A 12 -9.28 0.59 -6.82
C ALA A 12 -8.77 2.03 -6.94
N LEU A 13 -9.37 2.82 -7.84
CA LEU A 13 -8.95 4.20 -8.07
C LEU A 13 -9.15 5.08 -6.85
N LYS A 14 -10.26 4.91 -6.12
CA LYS A 14 -10.50 5.63 -4.86
C LYS A 14 -9.42 5.33 -3.82
N GLY A 15 -9.05 4.07 -3.67
CA GLY A 15 -7.95 3.66 -2.79
C GLY A 15 -6.61 4.25 -3.19
N ALA A 16 -6.27 4.17 -4.49
CA ALA A 16 -5.04 4.72 -5.02
C ALA A 16 -4.94 6.24 -4.83
N ARG A 17 -6.01 6.98 -5.15
CA ARG A 17 -6.08 8.43 -4.93
C ARG A 17 -5.92 8.79 -3.45
N ARG A 18 -6.57 8.03 -2.55
CA ARG A 18 -6.47 8.24 -1.10
C ARG A 18 -5.06 7.98 -0.59
N ALA A 19 -4.45 6.87 -0.98
CA ALA A 19 -3.07 6.54 -0.65
C ALA A 19 -2.11 7.63 -1.13
N TYR A 20 -2.27 8.11 -2.36
CA TYR A 20 -1.46 9.18 -2.92
C TYR A 20 -1.58 10.49 -2.13
N VAL A 21 -2.81 10.95 -1.88
CA VAL A 21 -3.05 12.21 -1.16
C VAL A 21 -2.55 12.15 0.28
N PHE A 22 -2.84 11.06 1.00
CA PHE A 22 -2.44 10.93 2.41
C PHE A 22 -0.95 10.71 2.59
N MET A 23 -0.31 9.97 1.67
CA MET A 23 1.15 9.86 1.64
C MET A 23 1.79 11.22 1.40
N GLY A 24 1.35 11.95 0.37
CA GLY A 24 1.87 13.29 0.09
C GLY A 24 1.68 14.24 1.27
N LEU A 25 0.49 14.26 1.88
CA LEU A 25 0.22 15.10 3.05
C LEU A 25 1.13 14.77 4.23
N GLY A 26 1.23 13.49 4.62
CA GLY A 26 2.00 13.10 5.79
C GLY A 26 3.51 13.19 5.57
N VAL A 27 4.02 12.83 4.39
CA VAL A 27 5.45 12.99 4.05
C VAL A 27 5.84 14.46 4.02
N ASN A 28 5.04 15.32 3.37
CA ASN A 28 5.33 16.76 3.34
C ASN A 28 5.28 17.38 4.76
N ALA A 29 4.34 16.95 5.59
CA ALA A 29 4.27 17.39 6.99
C ALA A 29 5.48 16.92 7.82
N ALA A 30 5.94 15.68 7.61
CA ALA A 30 7.14 15.17 8.26
C ALA A 30 8.40 15.95 7.87
N LEU A 31 8.50 16.38 6.60
CA LEU A 31 9.64 17.12 6.08
C LEU A 31 9.60 18.63 6.35
N ASP A 32 8.46 19.19 6.77
CA ASP A 32 8.36 20.63 7.04
C ASP A 32 9.01 20.99 8.39
N GLU A 33 10.17 21.66 8.34
CA GLU A 33 10.91 22.16 9.50
C GLU A 33 10.10 23.09 10.40
N ARG A 34 9.03 23.72 9.87
CA ARG A 34 8.18 24.65 10.63
C ARG A 34 7.13 23.92 11.46
N LEU A 35 6.80 22.67 11.13
CA LEU A 35 5.81 21.89 11.85
C LEU A 35 6.45 21.20 13.06
N ASN A 36 6.43 21.85 14.22
CA ASN A 36 7.05 21.32 15.46
C ASN A 36 6.06 21.24 16.63
N ASP A 37 4.82 21.66 16.44
CA ASP A 37 3.75 21.50 17.43
C ASP A 37 2.89 20.28 17.06
N TYR A 38 3.02 19.23 17.86
CA TYR A 38 2.29 17.97 17.70
C TYR A 38 1.25 17.77 18.80
N GLN A 39 1.04 18.76 19.68
CA GLN A 39 0.10 18.61 20.76
C GLN A 39 -1.34 18.76 20.25
N LEU A 40 -2.19 17.85 20.73
CA LEU A 40 -3.63 17.92 20.53
C LEU A 40 -4.35 18.59 21.71
N SER A 41 -3.61 19.25 22.61
CA SER A 41 -4.15 19.89 23.82
C SER A 41 -5.20 20.97 23.53
N HIS A 42 -5.23 21.50 22.31
CA HIS A 42 -6.26 22.43 21.84
C HIS A 42 -7.60 21.74 21.46
N ILE A 43 -7.61 20.41 21.29
CA ILE A 43 -8.79 19.61 20.93
C ILE A 43 -9.18 18.63 22.06
N THR A 44 -8.21 18.14 22.83
CA THR A 44 -8.41 17.18 23.92
C THR A 44 -7.70 17.62 25.20
N SER A 45 -8.26 17.30 26.37
CA SER A 45 -7.63 17.57 27.66
C SER A 45 -6.49 16.60 28.01
N ILE A 46 -6.24 15.60 27.17
CA ILE A 46 -5.20 14.59 27.41
C ILE A 46 -3.88 15.09 26.83
N GLN A 47 -2.89 15.30 27.69
CA GLN A 47 -1.52 15.61 27.29
C GLN A 47 -0.65 14.35 27.38
N LEU A 48 -0.16 13.88 26.23
CA LEU A 48 0.72 12.70 26.13
C LEU A 48 2.20 13.06 25.93
N LEU A 49 2.47 14.32 25.54
CA LEU A 49 3.81 14.84 25.26
C LEU A 49 4.10 16.02 26.18
N LYS A 50 5.36 16.17 26.59
CA LYS A 50 5.81 17.34 27.35
C LYS A 50 5.86 18.58 26.44
N ASP A 51 5.73 19.75 27.04
CA ASP A 51 6.02 21.02 26.35
C ASP A 51 7.53 21.16 26.08
N GLY A 52 7.88 21.86 25.00
CA GLY A 52 9.27 22.20 24.69
C GLY A 52 10.18 21.00 24.44
N LEU A 53 9.73 20.08 23.58
CA LEU A 53 10.57 18.96 23.13
C LEU A 53 11.85 19.47 22.47
N ASP A 54 12.96 18.77 22.72
CA ASP A 54 14.21 19.04 22.04
C ASP A 54 14.15 18.65 20.55
N GLN A 55 15.06 19.22 19.75
CA GLN A 55 15.06 19.02 18.30
C GLN A 55 15.35 17.57 17.88
N ASP A 56 16.12 16.83 18.66
CA ASP A 56 16.42 15.43 18.35
C ASP A 56 15.16 14.57 18.51
N THR A 57 14.39 14.77 19.58
CA THR A 57 13.10 14.11 19.79
C THR A 57 12.09 14.47 18.69
N VAL A 58 12.01 15.75 18.32
CA VAL A 58 11.13 16.24 17.22
C VAL A 58 11.50 15.57 15.90
N THR A 59 12.80 15.44 15.61
CA THR A 59 13.31 14.79 14.40
C THR A 59 12.91 13.31 14.37
N GLN A 60 13.10 12.58 15.47
CA GLN A 60 12.71 11.17 15.57
C GLN A 60 11.20 10.96 15.35
N PHE A 61 10.35 11.85 15.87
CA PHE A 61 8.91 11.79 15.63
C PHE A 61 8.55 12.00 14.16
N LYS A 62 9.21 12.94 13.48
CA LYS A 62 9.01 13.18 12.05
C LYS A 62 9.45 11.99 11.20
N GLU A 63 10.60 11.40 11.50
CA GLU A 63 11.08 10.20 10.83
C GLU A 63 10.09 9.03 10.99
N ALA A 64 9.67 8.76 12.23
CA ALA A 64 8.70 7.70 12.52
C ALA A 64 7.33 7.96 11.88
N TYR A 65 6.88 9.22 11.86
CA TYR A 65 5.62 9.61 11.22
C TYR A 65 5.68 9.47 9.68
N CYS A 66 6.82 9.81 9.07
CA CYS A 66 7.05 9.62 7.65
C CYS A 66 6.94 8.13 7.27
N GLU A 67 7.68 7.27 7.98
CA GLU A 67 7.64 5.80 7.77
C GLU A 67 6.22 5.26 7.96
N TRP A 68 5.55 5.68 9.04
CA TRP A 68 4.18 5.27 9.34
C TRP A 68 3.19 5.66 8.25
N THR A 69 3.30 6.88 7.72
CA THR A 69 2.43 7.39 6.65
C THR A 69 2.65 6.62 5.35
N ILE A 70 3.91 6.38 4.96
CA ILE A 70 4.25 5.59 3.77
C ILE A 70 3.68 4.17 3.89
N ASN A 71 3.91 3.50 5.02
CA ASN A 71 3.41 2.14 5.25
C ASN A 71 1.88 2.07 5.20
N SER A 72 1.21 3.02 5.84
CA SER A 72 -0.25 3.10 5.85
C SER A 72 -0.81 3.29 4.44
N SER A 73 -0.15 4.11 3.63
CA SER A 73 -0.55 4.40 2.26
C SER A 73 -0.32 3.22 1.32
N LEU A 74 0.81 2.51 1.44
CA LEU A 74 1.07 1.28 0.68
C LEU A 74 0.08 0.18 1.03
N ARG A 75 -0.28 0.04 2.32
CA ARG A 75 -1.29 -0.91 2.77
C ARG A 75 -2.65 -0.59 2.16
N GLU A 76 -3.09 0.65 2.27
CA GLU A 76 -4.34 1.14 1.68
C GLU A 76 -4.42 0.87 0.17
N LEU A 77 -3.31 1.10 -0.55
CA LEU A 77 -3.20 0.81 -1.98
C LEU A 77 -3.38 -0.69 -2.26
N LEU A 78 -2.63 -1.55 -1.56
CA LEU A 78 -2.69 -3.00 -1.75
C LEU A 78 -4.06 -3.59 -1.40
N GLU A 79 -4.66 -3.17 -0.29
CA GLU A 79 -5.98 -3.62 0.12
C GLU A 79 -7.04 -3.22 -0.92
N SER A 80 -6.96 -2.00 -1.44
CA SER A 80 -7.88 -1.52 -2.48
C SER A 80 -7.74 -2.32 -3.79
N PHE A 81 -6.51 -2.63 -4.19
CA PHE A 81 -6.27 -3.52 -5.34
C PHE A 81 -6.75 -4.94 -5.08
N GLN A 82 -6.59 -5.46 -3.87
CA GLN A 82 -7.07 -6.79 -3.51
C GLN A 82 -8.60 -6.87 -3.66
N PHE A 83 -9.35 -5.89 -3.14
CA PHE A 83 -10.80 -5.86 -3.30
C PHE A 83 -11.23 -5.78 -4.77
N PHE A 84 -10.54 -4.96 -5.57
CA PHE A 84 -10.78 -4.89 -7.01
C PHE A 84 -10.59 -6.25 -7.70
N ILE A 85 -9.50 -6.94 -7.40
CA ILE A 85 -9.19 -8.27 -7.97
C ILE A 85 -10.22 -9.33 -7.54
N GLU A 86 -10.72 -9.27 -6.31
CA GLU A 86 -11.80 -10.14 -5.82
C GLU A 86 -13.12 -9.92 -6.57
N GLU A 87 -13.49 -8.67 -6.85
CA GLU A 87 -14.68 -8.35 -7.64
C GLU A 87 -14.54 -8.73 -9.12
N VAL A 88 -13.36 -8.51 -9.70
CA VAL A 88 -13.04 -8.98 -11.06
C VAL A 88 -13.17 -10.50 -11.12
N TYR A 89 -12.60 -11.23 -10.15
CA TYR A 89 -12.71 -12.68 -10.09
C TYR A 89 -14.16 -13.14 -10.04
N LEU A 90 -14.99 -12.53 -9.17
CA LEU A 90 -16.41 -12.84 -9.08
C LEU A 90 -17.10 -12.70 -10.43
N CYS A 91 -16.84 -11.61 -11.17
CA CYS A 91 -17.42 -11.39 -12.49
C CYS A 91 -16.98 -12.48 -13.49
N LEU A 92 -15.68 -12.76 -13.53
CA LEU A 92 -15.11 -13.75 -14.45
C LEU A 92 -15.63 -15.16 -14.17
N ILE A 93 -15.72 -15.58 -12.91
CA ILE A 93 -16.20 -16.93 -12.56
C ILE A 93 -17.70 -17.07 -12.83
N MET A 94 -18.48 -16.00 -12.63
CA MET A 94 -19.91 -16.00 -12.99
C MET A 94 -20.11 -16.15 -14.49
N ILE A 95 -19.33 -15.46 -15.32
CA ILE A 95 -19.36 -15.61 -16.78
C ILE A 95 -18.94 -17.03 -17.18
N LYS A 96 -17.79 -17.51 -16.69
CA LYS A 96 -17.24 -18.85 -17.01
C LYS A 96 -18.22 -19.98 -16.69
N LYS A 97 -19.00 -19.85 -15.61
CA LYS A 97 -19.99 -20.86 -15.18
C LYS A 97 -21.43 -20.57 -15.65
N ASN A 98 -21.64 -19.51 -16.43
CA ASN A 98 -22.98 -19.03 -16.81
C ASN A 98 -23.92 -18.90 -15.59
N ALA A 99 -23.41 -18.40 -14.47
CA ALA A 99 -24.12 -18.33 -13.20
C ALA A 99 -25.03 -17.10 -13.15
N ALA A 100 -26.32 -17.30 -12.87
CA ALA A 100 -27.28 -16.21 -12.71
C ALA A 100 -27.12 -15.41 -11.38
N SER A 101 -26.43 -15.98 -10.38
CA SER A 101 -26.31 -15.42 -9.02
C SER A 101 -24.95 -15.75 -8.40
N PRO A 102 -24.36 -14.84 -7.58
CA PRO A 102 -23.13 -15.10 -6.84
C PRO A 102 -23.18 -16.33 -5.93
N LEU A 103 -24.38 -16.74 -5.48
CA LEU A 103 -24.56 -17.93 -4.65
C LEU A 103 -24.09 -19.21 -5.34
N HIS A 104 -24.21 -19.29 -6.67
CA HIS A 104 -23.80 -20.46 -7.45
C HIS A 104 -22.28 -20.60 -7.60
N VAL A 105 -21.53 -19.52 -7.34
CA VAL A 105 -20.05 -19.51 -7.44
C VAL A 105 -19.39 -19.27 -6.07
N LYS A 106 -20.17 -19.31 -4.99
CA LYS A 106 -19.71 -19.01 -3.62
C LYS A 106 -18.52 -19.86 -3.18
N ALA A 107 -18.47 -21.13 -3.58
CA ALA A 107 -17.36 -22.02 -3.25
C ALA A 107 -16.06 -21.63 -3.98
N ASP A 108 -16.16 -21.18 -5.22
CA ASP A 108 -15.01 -20.71 -6.01
C ASP A 108 -14.48 -19.39 -5.46
N VAL A 109 -15.37 -18.43 -5.17
CA VAL A 109 -15.03 -17.15 -4.52
C VAL A 109 -14.31 -17.39 -3.20
N ARG A 110 -14.87 -18.23 -2.31
CA ARG A 110 -14.20 -18.58 -1.04
C ARG A 110 -12.83 -19.23 -1.22
N ARG A 111 -12.62 -19.99 -2.30
CA ARG A 111 -11.32 -20.60 -2.60
C ARG A 111 -10.32 -19.55 -3.09
N PHE A 112 -10.78 -18.58 -3.87
CA PHE A 112 -9.99 -17.46 -4.33
C PHE A 112 -9.62 -16.50 -3.21
N ASP A 113 -10.55 -16.18 -2.31
CA ASP A 113 -10.35 -15.25 -1.19
C ASP A 113 -9.20 -15.67 -0.28
N LYS A 114 -9.02 -16.99 -0.09
CA LYS A 114 -7.95 -17.57 0.74
C LYS A 114 -6.56 -17.47 0.13
N LYS A 115 -6.42 -17.12 -1.15
CA LYS A 115 -5.11 -16.96 -1.78
C LYS A 115 -4.49 -15.65 -1.31
N PRO A 116 -3.20 -15.62 -0.97
CA PRO A 116 -2.52 -14.37 -0.63
C PRO A 116 -2.31 -13.52 -1.89
N PHE A 117 -2.10 -12.22 -1.69
CA PHE A 117 -1.53 -11.35 -2.72
C PHE A 117 0.01 -11.56 -2.72
N PRO A 118 0.68 -11.75 -3.88
CA PRO A 118 0.19 -11.59 -5.27
C PRO A 118 -0.32 -12.89 -5.93
N SER A 119 -0.42 -14.02 -5.23
CA SER A 119 -0.87 -15.31 -5.81
C SER A 119 -2.28 -15.26 -6.43
N LYS A 120 -3.13 -14.32 -6.02
CA LYS A 120 -4.41 -14.02 -6.69
C LYS A 120 -4.22 -13.63 -8.17
N LEU A 121 -3.21 -12.83 -8.49
CA LEU A 121 -2.95 -12.35 -9.85
C LEU A 121 -2.51 -13.50 -10.76
N ALA A 122 -1.56 -14.31 -10.30
CA ALA A 122 -1.12 -15.50 -11.04
C ALA A 122 -2.28 -16.48 -11.30
N TYR A 123 -3.20 -16.62 -10.34
CA TYR A 123 -4.38 -17.46 -10.52
C TYR A 123 -5.35 -16.90 -11.57
N LEU A 124 -5.50 -15.58 -11.66
CA LEU A 124 -6.33 -14.96 -12.71
C LEU A 124 -5.75 -15.20 -14.10
N GLU A 125 -4.43 -15.00 -14.25
CA GLU A 125 -3.71 -15.25 -15.49
C GLU A 125 -3.85 -16.73 -15.92
N GLU A 126 -3.62 -17.67 -15.00
CA GLU A 126 -3.74 -19.11 -15.27
C GLU A 126 -5.17 -19.51 -15.67
N GLN A 127 -6.19 -18.98 -14.99
CA GLN A 127 -7.57 -19.47 -15.14
C GLN A 127 -8.38 -18.79 -16.24
N PHE A 128 -7.97 -17.58 -16.64
CA PHE A 128 -8.71 -16.74 -17.57
C PHE A 128 -7.83 -16.17 -18.70
N SER A 129 -6.53 -16.48 -18.73
CA SER A 129 -5.59 -16.01 -19.74
C SER A 129 -5.54 -14.48 -19.86
N ILE A 130 -5.67 -13.79 -18.73
CA ILE A 130 -5.62 -12.33 -18.66
C ILE A 130 -4.15 -11.92 -18.45
N PRO A 131 -3.50 -11.26 -19.42
CA PRO A 131 -2.17 -10.71 -19.21
C PRO A 131 -2.23 -9.58 -18.18
N ILE A 132 -1.32 -9.60 -17.22
CA ILE A 132 -1.23 -8.58 -16.17
C ILE A 132 0.10 -7.85 -16.34
N GLU A 133 0.11 -6.83 -17.20
CA GLU A 133 1.30 -6.06 -17.55
C GLU A 133 1.98 -5.43 -16.32
N SER A 134 1.19 -5.05 -15.31
CA SER A 134 1.66 -4.42 -14.07
C SER A 134 1.97 -5.40 -12.93
N LEU A 135 2.10 -6.71 -13.20
CA LEU A 135 2.29 -7.73 -12.16
C LEU A 135 3.57 -7.49 -11.36
N GLU A 136 4.67 -7.13 -12.03
CA GLU A 136 5.95 -6.86 -11.37
C GLU A 136 5.89 -5.60 -10.49
N SER A 137 5.22 -4.53 -10.94
CA SER A 137 5.01 -3.33 -10.13
C SER A 137 4.23 -3.65 -8.85
N LEU A 138 3.15 -4.44 -8.96
CA LEU A 138 2.35 -4.87 -7.80
C LEU A 138 3.13 -5.78 -6.84
N ARG A 139 4.00 -6.66 -7.37
CA ARG A 139 4.93 -7.46 -6.58
C ARG A 139 5.93 -6.58 -5.82
N SER A 140 6.48 -5.56 -6.49
CA SER A 140 7.41 -4.60 -5.90
C SER A 140 6.76 -3.83 -4.75
N ILE A 141 5.54 -3.33 -4.94
CA ILE A 141 4.77 -2.64 -3.88
C ILE A 141 4.51 -3.56 -2.69
N ASN A 142 4.11 -4.81 -2.94
CA ASN A 142 3.90 -5.79 -1.86
C ASN A 142 5.20 -6.11 -1.12
N LYS A 143 6.33 -6.21 -1.83
CA LYS A 143 7.65 -6.40 -1.25
C LYS A 143 8.04 -5.20 -0.39
N ALA A 144 7.88 -3.97 -0.89
CA ALA A 144 8.15 -2.74 -0.14
C ALA A 144 7.34 -2.69 1.17
N ARG A 145 6.02 -2.94 1.10
CA ARG A 145 5.15 -3.01 2.29
C ARG A 145 5.62 -4.07 3.28
N ASN A 146 6.00 -5.26 2.80
CA ASN A 146 6.48 -6.33 3.68
C ASN A 146 7.81 -5.97 4.32
N CYS A 147 8.73 -5.36 3.57
CA CYS A 147 9.98 -4.85 4.13
C CYS A 147 9.71 -3.83 5.24
N ILE A 148 8.84 -2.85 5.03
CA ILE A 148 8.53 -1.83 6.05
C ILE A 148 7.83 -2.46 7.27
N THR A 149 6.86 -3.35 7.04
CA THR A 149 6.09 -3.98 8.13
C THR A 149 6.92 -4.94 8.98
N HIS A 150 7.82 -5.71 8.37
CA HIS A 150 8.62 -6.71 9.07
C HIS A 150 9.93 -6.16 9.64
N ARG A 151 10.43 -5.02 9.15
CA ARG A 151 11.76 -4.56 9.53
C ARG A 151 11.85 -3.77 10.82
N GLY A 152 10.81 -3.04 11.28
CA GLY A 152 10.92 -2.22 12.50
C GLY A 152 12.24 -1.42 12.63
N GLY A 153 12.87 -1.06 11.50
CA GLY A 153 14.19 -0.44 11.41
C GLY A 153 15.46 -1.33 11.34
N VAL A 154 15.46 -2.66 11.57
CA VAL A 154 16.73 -3.44 11.63
C VAL A 154 16.61 -4.85 11.05
N GLU A 155 17.15 -5.08 9.86
CA GLU A 155 17.80 -6.34 9.54
C GLU A 155 19.10 -6.08 8.78
N GLY A 156 20.18 -6.66 9.30
CA GLY A 156 21.55 -6.48 8.85
C GLY A 156 21.70 -6.71 7.35
N VAL A 157 22.19 -5.68 6.69
CA VAL A 157 23.01 -5.82 5.49
C VAL A 157 24.14 -6.77 5.86
N GLN A 158 24.09 -8.01 5.35
CA GLN A 158 25.33 -8.73 5.16
C GLN A 158 26.15 -7.89 4.18
N ASN A 159 27.10 -7.17 4.76
CA ASN A 159 28.05 -6.32 4.07
C ASN A 159 28.67 -7.05 2.88
N SER A 160 28.43 -6.53 1.70
CA SER A 160 29.53 -6.24 0.78
C SER A 160 29.20 -4.97 0.01
N VAL A 161 29.44 -3.83 0.67
CA VAL A 161 30.06 -2.59 0.17
C VAL A 161 29.73 -1.45 1.16
N SER A 162 30.76 -0.64 1.43
CA SER A 162 30.97 0.37 2.48
C SER A 162 29.83 1.38 2.76
N PRO A 163 29.82 2.00 3.97
CA PRO A 163 28.68 2.73 4.50
C PRO A 163 28.61 4.16 3.93
N THR A 164 27.54 4.43 3.20
CA THR A 164 26.98 5.79 3.12
C THR A 164 25.57 5.65 3.66
N ALA A 165 25.24 6.39 4.71
CA ALA A 165 23.93 6.36 5.35
C ALA A 165 22.86 6.89 4.38
N ALA A 166 22.36 6.01 3.51
CA ALA A 166 21.16 6.26 2.75
C ALA A 166 19.99 6.12 3.72
N SER A 167 19.25 7.20 3.91
CA SER A 167 18.03 7.20 4.70
C SER A 167 17.02 6.23 4.08
N GLN A 168 16.06 5.70 4.86
CA GLN A 168 15.01 4.84 4.29
C GLN A 168 14.21 5.55 3.18
N THR A 169 14.19 6.88 3.20
CA THR A 169 13.68 7.75 2.14
C THR A 169 14.43 7.56 0.82
N ASP A 170 15.75 7.37 0.85
CA ASP A 170 16.57 7.16 -0.37
C ASP A 170 16.28 5.81 -1.02
N VAL A 171 16.02 4.77 -0.22
CA VAL A 171 15.60 3.44 -0.72
C VAL A 171 14.21 3.51 -1.36
N PHE A 172 13.31 4.33 -0.81
CA PHE A 172 11.98 4.55 -1.36
C PHE A 172 11.99 5.39 -2.64
N VAL A 173 12.79 6.45 -2.69
CA VAL A 173 13.00 7.27 -3.91
C VAL A 173 13.66 6.45 -5.02
N GLN A 174 14.62 5.56 -4.70
CA GLN A 174 15.16 4.61 -5.69
C GLN A 174 14.11 3.62 -6.19
N ALA A 175 13.29 3.06 -5.29
CA ALA A 175 12.24 2.10 -5.68
C ALA A 175 11.12 2.73 -6.53
N LEU A 176 10.88 4.04 -6.40
CA LEU A 176 9.92 4.78 -7.22
C LEU A 176 10.54 5.38 -8.49
N GLY A 177 11.82 5.77 -8.46
CA GLY A 177 12.55 6.34 -9.60
C GLY A 177 12.86 5.35 -10.73
N GLU A 178 12.79 4.04 -10.47
CA GLU A 178 12.88 3.01 -11.53
C GLU A 178 11.57 2.83 -12.33
N VAL A 179 10.48 3.52 -11.96
CA VAL A 179 9.18 3.45 -12.68
C VAL A 179 9.05 4.52 -13.78
N ASP A 180 9.97 5.47 -13.87
CA ASP A 180 10.00 6.47 -14.94
C ASP A 180 10.60 5.87 -16.22
N GLY A 181 9.76 5.15 -16.96
CA GLY A 181 10.12 4.58 -18.25
C GLY A 181 8.98 4.54 -19.26
N HIS A 182 7.75 4.22 -18.86
CA HIS A 182 6.59 4.19 -19.76
C HIS A 182 5.28 4.28 -18.97
N LEU A 183 4.71 5.49 -18.87
CA LEU A 183 3.28 5.74 -18.75
C LEU A 183 2.87 6.70 -19.86
#